data_AF-A0A7C4MQW3-F1
#
_entry.id   AF-A0A7C4MQW3-F1
#
_cell.length_a   1.000
_cell.length_b   1.000
_cell.length_c   1.000
_cell.angle_alpha   90.00
_cell.angle_beta   90.00
_cell.angle_gamma   90.00
#
_symmetry.space_group_name_H-M   'P 1'
#
loop_
_entity.id
_entity.type
_entity.pdbx_description
1 polymer ?
#
loop_
_entity_poly.entity_id
_entity_poly.type
_entity_poly.pdbx_seq_one_letter_code
_entity_poly.pdbx_strand_id
1 'polypeptide(L)'
;MLEVLKKSMLAGIGLAVKSKEELEDFIRDFVKKEEMPEEEKTSFFQDLKQQAEKARKDLEAAIETKVKELIRKADVASREEVAQLRQEVETLKKRIDTDPS
;
A
#
# COMPACT_ATOMS: atom_id res chain seq x y z
N MET A 1 16.81 21.54 -15.41
CA MET A 1 16.19 20.59 -16.36
C MET A 1 16.35 19.15 -15.90
N LEU A 2 17.57 18.70 -15.59
CA LEU A 2 17.85 17.38 -14.99
C LEU A 2 17.00 17.07 -13.74
N GLU A 3 16.83 18.04 -12.85
CA GLU A 3 16.05 17.87 -11.62
C GLU A 3 14.54 17.65 -11.86
N VAL A 4 13.99 18.31 -12.88
CA VAL A 4 12.60 18.12 -13.30
C VAL A 4 12.45 16.74 -13.94
N LEU A 5 13.38 16.34 -14.80
CA LEU A 5 13.42 15.01 -15.41
C LEU A 5 13.49 13.90 -14.34
N LYS A 6 14.35 14.07 -13.32
CA LYS A 6 14.46 13.17 -12.15
C LYS A 6 13.10 13.04 -11.43
N LYS A 7 12.42 14.17 -11.14
CA LYS A 7 11.09 14.17 -10.51
C LYS A 7 10.01 13.53 -11.40
N SER A 8 10.03 13.77 -12.70
CA SER A 8 9.11 13.17 -13.68
C SER A 8 9.29 11.65 -13.78
N MET A 9 10.54 11.18 -13.79
CA MET A 9 10.86 9.75 -13.80
C MET A 9 10.42 9.08 -12.51
N LEU A 10 10.68 9.69 -11.35
CA LEU A 10 10.23 9.19 -10.05
C LEU A 10 8.71 9.02 -10.00
N ALA A 11 7.97 9.99 -10.53
CA ALA A 11 6.51 9.90 -10.65
C ALA A 11 6.05 8.80 -11.63
N GLY A 12 6.79 8.57 -12.73
CA GLY A 12 6.49 7.53 -13.72
C GLY A 12 6.83 6.11 -13.27
N ILE A 13 7.90 5.93 -12.49
CA ILE A 13 8.37 4.63 -12.02
C ILE A 13 7.37 3.96 -11.09
N GLY A 14 6.68 4.73 -10.25
CA GLY A 14 5.64 4.21 -9.36
C GLY A 14 4.41 3.63 -10.09
N LEU A 15 4.22 3.98 -11.37
CA LEU A 15 3.09 3.51 -12.19
C LEU A 15 3.48 2.41 -13.20
N ALA A 16 4.76 2.32 -13.59
CA ALA A 16 5.18 1.48 -14.71
C ALA A 16 6.06 0.28 -14.31
N VAL A 17 6.73 0.31 -13.16
CA VAL A 17 7.72 -0.72 -12.82
C VAL A 17 7.13 -1.82 -11.97
N LYS A 18 7.17 -3.05 -12.49
CA LYS A 18 6.53 -4.21 -11.87
C LYS A 18 7.45 -4.92 -10.87
N SER A 19 8.77 -4.83 -11.06
CA SER A 19 9.78 -5.51 -10.21
C SER A 19 11.01 -4.64 -9.90
N LYS A 20 11.79 -5.03 -8.87
CA LYS A 20 13.06 -4.37 -8.52
C LYS A 20 14.11 -4.51 -9.64
N GLU A 21 14.11 -5.64 -10.35
CA GLU A 21 15.04 -5.91 -11.45
C GLU A 21 14.76 -5.01 -12.65
N GLU A 22 13.49 -4.84 -13.03
CA GLU A 22 13.09 -3.89 -14.09
C GLU A 22 13.46 -2.44 -13.73
N LEU A 23 13.36 -2.08 -12.44
CA LEU A 23 13.81 -0.77 -11.96
C LEU A 23 15.32 -0.59 -12.13
N GLU A 24 16.09 -1.61 -11.72
CA GLU A 24 17.55 -1.60 -11.79
C GLU A 24 18.05 -1.50 -13.23
N ASP A 25 17.43 -2.24 -14.16
CA ASP A 25 17.77 -2.21 -15.59
C ASP A 25 17.42 -0.86 -16.22
N PHE A 26 16.25 -0.31 -15.94
CA PHE A 26 15.84 1.01 -16.43
C PHE A 26 16.79 2.12 -15.95
N ILE A 27 17.17 2.10 -14.68
CA ILE A 27 18.12 3.06 -14.13
C ILE A 27 19.50 2.86 -14.77
N ARG A 28 19.96 1.62 -14.93
CA ARG A 28 21.25 1.29 -15.55
C ARG A 28 21.34 1.79 -17.00
N ASP A 29 20.27 1.66 -17.77
CA ASP A 29 20.22 2.15 -19.15
C ASP A 29 20.14 3.69 -19.22
N PHE A 30 19.48 4.33 -18.26
CA PHE A 30 19.47 5.78 -18.15
C PHE A 30 20.85 6.33 -17.77
N VAL A 31 21.54 5.63 -16.88
CA VAL A 31 22.88 5.94 -16.37
C VAL A 31 24.00 5.72 -17.41
N LYS A 32 23.78 4.80 -18.37
CA LYS A 32 24.70 4.55 -19.49
C LYS A 32 24.63 5.65 -20.55
N LYS A 33 23.50 6.33 -20.69
CA LYS A 33 23.45 7.58 -21.46
C LYS A 33 24.23 8.58 -20.62
N GLU A 34 25.25 9.23 -21.17
CA GLU A 34 26.25 10.07 -20.48
C GLU A 34 25.69 11.33 -19.75
N GLU A 35 24.40 11.34 -19.44
CA GLU A 35 23.66 12.48 -18.85
C GLU A 35 23.83 12.60 -17.33
N MET A 36 24.59 11.71 -16.66
CA MET A 36 24.79 11.77 -15.21
C MET A 36 26.23 11.39 -14.79
N PRO A 37 26.93 12.24 -14.01
CA PRO A 37 28.25 11.94 -13.44
C PRO A 37 28.22 10.69 -12.53
N GLU A 38 29.31 9.92 -12.50
CA GLU A 38 29.39 8.66 -11.73
C GLU A 38 29.01 8.80 -10.25
N GLU A 39 29.39 9.93 -9.66
CA GLU A 39 29.13 10.28 -8.26
C GLU A 39 27.63 10.50 -7.98
N GLU A 40 26.88 11.05 -8.94
CA GLU A 40 25.44 11.30 -8.80
C GLU A 40 24.59 10.03 -8.98
N LYS A 41 25.11 9.02 -9.70
CA LYS A 41 24.38 7.77 -9.99
C LYS A 41 24.00 7.00 -8.74
N THR A 42 24.94 6.92 -7.80
CA THR A 42 24.76 6.13 -6.57
C THR A 42 23.72 6.78 -5.64
N SER A 43 23.80 8.11 -5.47
CA SER A 43 22.81 8.87 -4.70
C SER A 43 21.42 8.77 -5.33
N PHE A 44 21.34 8.96 -6.65
CA PHE A 44 20.08 8.89 -7.37
C PHE A 44 19.42 7.50 -7.28
N PHE A 45 20.21 6.43 -7.35
CA PHE A 45 19.71 5.06 -7.18
C PHE A 45 19.15 4.82 -5.78
N GLN A 46 19.84 5.29 -4.74
CA GLN A 46 19.34 5.19 -3.37
C GLN A 46 18.03 5.98 -3.18
N ASP A 47 17.96 7.21 -3.70
CA ASP A 47 16.77 8.06 -3.60
C ASP A 47 15.56 7.42 -4.31
N LEU A 48 15.80 6.84 -5.49
CA LEU A 48 14.80 6.09 -6.25
C LEU A 48 14.29 4.88 -5.48
N LYS A 49 15.19 4.11 -4.89
CA LYS A 49 14.83 2.93 -4.11
C LYS A 49 13.99 3.31 -2.88
N GLN A 50 14.39 4.36 -2.15
CA GLN A 50 13.62 4.85 -1.00
C GLN A 50 12.24 5.37 -1.41
N GLN A 51 12.15 6.15 -2.49
CA GLN A 51 10.86 6.64 -2.98
C GLN A 51 9.95 5.51 -3.47
N ALA A 52 10.50 4.51 -4.16
CA ALA A 52 9.74 3.34 -4.58
C ALA A 52 9.19 2.55 -3.38
N GLU A 53 10.01 2.33 -2.35
CA GLU A 53 9.57 1.66 -1.12
C GLU A 53 8.51 2.47 -0.37
N LYS A 54 8.65 3.79 -0.29
CA LYS A 54 7.65 4.68 0.30
C LYS A 54 6.33 4.65 -0.47
N ALA A 55 6.39 4.82 -1.80
CA ALA A 55 5.21 4.80 -2.66
C ALA A 55 4.45 3.47 -2.56
N ARG A 56 5.18 2.35 -2.47
CA ARG A 56 4.57 1.04 -2.26
C ARG A 56 3.84 0.94 -0.92
N LYS A 57 4.44 1.39 0.18
CA LYS A 57 3.78 1.40 1.49
C LYS A 57 2.54 2.30 1.51
N ASP A 58 2.65 3.48 0.93
CA ASP A 58 1.53 4.43 0.83
C ASP A 58 0.38 3.82 0.02
N LEU A 59 0.68 3.10 -1.07
CA LEU A 59 -0.30 2.37 -1.87
C LEU A 59 -0.94 1.22 -1.10
N GLU A 60 -0.15 0.39 -0.42
CA GLU A 60 -0.65 -0.72 0.42
C GLU A 60 -1.64 -0.20 1.49
N ALA A 61 -1.29 0.90 2.18
CA ALA A 61 -2.16 1.54 3.17
C ALA A 61 -3.44 2.13 2.55
N ALA A 62 -3.34 2.74 1.36
CA ALA A 62 -4.50 3.28 0.65
C ALA A 62 -5.46 2.16 0.22
N ILE A 63 -4.92 1.04 -0.28
CA ILE A 63 -5.71 -0.14 -0.64
C ILE A 63 -6.40 -0.71 0.59
N GLU A 64 -5.69 -0.91 1.69
CA GLU A 64 -6.28 -1.43 2.94
C GLU A 64 -7.44 -0.55 3.42
N THR A 65 -7.23 0.76 3.42
CA THR A 65 -8.25 1.74 3.80
C THR A 65 -9.46 1.66 2.88
N LYS A 66 -9.25 1.62 1.56
CA LYS A 66 -10.34 1.54 0.57
C LYS A 66 -11.11 0.23 0.66
N VAL A 67 -10.44 -0.89 0.87
CA VAL A 67 -11.10 -2.19 1.08
C VAL A 67 -11.95 -2.16 2.35
N LYS A 68 -11.42 -1.64 3.47
CA LYS A 68 -12.18 -1.47 4.71
C LYS A 68 -13.40 -0.56 4.53
N GLU A 69 -13.25 0.56 3.83
CA GLU A 69 -14.37 1.46 3.50
C GLU A 69 -15.42 0.78 2.63
N LEU A 70 -15.02 0.01 1.62
CA LEU A 70 -15.94 -0.72 0.75
C LEU A 70 -16.70 -1.80 1.50
N ILE A 71 -16.04 -2.57 2.37
CA ILE A 71 -16.71 -3.57 3.22
C ILE A 71 -17.75 -2.90 4.11
N ARG A 72 -17.41 -1.78 4.76
CA ARG A 72 -18.36 -0.99 5.56
C ARG A 72 -19.54 -0.47 4.75
N LYS A 73 -19.31 -0.04 3.50
CA LYS A 73 -20.37 0.48 2.60
C LYS A 73 -21.22 -0.62 1.98
N ALA A 74 -20.68 -1.83 1.82
CA ALA A 74 -21.37 -2.94 1.18
C ALA A 74 -22.43 -3.61 2.07
N ASP A 75 -22.72 -3.06 3.26
CA ASP A 75 -23.62 -3.61 4.27
C ASP A 75 -23.23 -5.06 4.68
N VAL A 76 -21.92 -5.36 4.59
CA VAL A 76 -21.36 -6.65 4.98
C VAL A 76 -20.84 -6.54 6.41
N ALA A 77 -21.52 -7.21 7.34
CA ALA A 77 -21.07 -7.31 8.72
C ALA A 77 -19.68 -7.96 8.79
N SER A 78 -18.76 -7.33 9.53
CA SER A 78 -17.43 -7.88 9.79
C SER A 78 -17.53 -9.15 10.66
N ARG A 79 -16.46 -9.97 10.63
CA ARG A 79 -16.41 -11.17 11.49
C ARG A 79 -16.47 -10.82 12.97
N GLU A 80 -15.83 -9.73 13.40
CA GLU A 80 -15.93 -9.26 14.79
C GLU A 80 -17.36 -8.88 15.17
N GLU A 81 -18.06 -8.10 14.34
CA GLU A 81 -19.46 -7.70 14.61
C GLU A 81 -20.38 -8.90 14.73
N VAL A 82 -20.23 -9.89 13.83
CA VAL A 82 -21.00 -11.14 13.90
C VAL A 82 -20.67 -11.95 15.16
N ALA A 83 -19.41 -11.97 15.60
CA ALA A 83 -19.00 -12.66 16.81
C ALA A 83 -19.57 -11.99 18.08
N GLN A 84 -19.53 -10.65 18.14
CA GLN A 84 -20.13 -9.86 19.23
C GLN A 84 -21.63 -10.11 19.33
N LEU A 85 -22.35 -10.03 18.21
CA LEU A 85 -23.79 -10.31 18.17
C LEU A 85 -24.11 -11.73 18.64
N ARG A 86 -23.32 -12.74 18.26
CA ARG A 86 -23.50 -14.11 18.77
C ARG A 86 -23.33 -14.20 20.28
N GLN A 87 -22.35 -13.51 20.85
CA GLN A 87 -22.12 -13.50 22.29
C GLN A 87 -23.26 -12.81 23.05
N GLU A 88 -23.77 -11.71 22.53
CA GLU A 88 -24.94 -11.02 23.08
C GLU A 88 -26.19 -11.90 23.03
N VAL A 89 -26.43 -12.56 21.89
CA VAL A 89 -27.54 -13.52 21.73
C VAL A 89 -27.46 -14.67 22.74
N GLU A 90 -26.28 -15.25 22.94
CA GLU A 90 -26.10 -16.32 23.95
C GLU A 90 -26.30 -15.80 25.38
N THR A 91 -25.91 -14.57 25.67
CA THR A 91 -26.14 -13.94 26.98
C THR A 91 -27.63 -13.70 27.22
N LEU A 92 -28.35 -13.23 26.20
CA LEU A 92 -29.79 -13.00 26.27
C LEU A 92 -30.57 -14.30 26.41
N LYS A 93 -30.21 -15.35 25.66
CA LYS A 93 -30.80 -16.69 25.81
C LYS A 93 -30.67 -17.20 27.23
N LYS A 94 -29.47 -17.13 27.81
CA LYS A 94 -29.24 -17.55 29.20
C LYS A 94 -30.11 -16.79 30.19
N ARG A 95 -30.32 -15.49 30.00
CA ARG A 95 -31.19 -14.67 30.86
C ARG A 95 -32.66 -15.06 30.75
N ILE A 96 -33.15 -15.32 29.54
CA ILE A 96 -34.52 -15.80 29.32
C ILE A 96 -34.71 -17.19 29.95
N ASP A 97 -33.74 -18.09 29.79
CA ASP A 97 -33.78 -19.43 30.38
C ASP A 97 -33.66 -19.43 31.92
N THR A 98 -33.16 -18.34 32.52
CA THR A 98 -33.09 -18.17 33.99
C THR A 98 -34.20 -17.31 34.57
N ASP A 99 -35.20 -16.92 33.77
CA ASP A 99 -36.42 -16.24 34.24
C ASP A 99 -37.59 -17.25 34.23
N PRO A 100 -37.78 -18.03 35.31
CA PRO A 100 -38.88 -18.97 35.39
C PRO A 100 -40.18 -18.18 35.60
N SER A 101 -41.07 -18.24 34.61
CA SER A 101 -42.50 -17.96 34.83
C SER A 101 -43.11 -18.98 35.79
#